data_AF-A0A2T2Z4V9-F1
#
_entry.id   AF-A0A2T2Z4V9-F1
#
_cell.length_a   1.000
_cell.length_b   1.000
_cell.length_c   1.000
_cell.angle_alpha   90.00
_cell.angle_beta   90.00
_cell.angle_gamma   90.00
#
_symmetry.space_group_name_H-M   'P 1'
#
loop_
_entity.id
_entity.type
_entity.pdbx_description
1 polymer ?
#
loop_
_entity_poly.entity_id
_entity_poly.type
_entity_poly.pdbx_seq_one_letter_code
_entity_poly.pdbx_strand_id
1 'polypeptide(L)'
;MYFSPTDDVVVSLPGICDLARIEMAHSSMQRHRSCRIDHCAWKQVAYRTLVHFQRIRPPALSPRERAHRRGIEFPCTSAEYHPHPYGGAPTEIFQQVLDGLNELANGRYPDHGPGE
;
A
#
# COMPACT_ATOMS: atom_id res chain seq x y z
N MET A 1 -42.43 -31.14 9.65
CA MET A 1 -41.57 -30.10 10.25
C MET A 1 -41.25 -29.11 9.15
N TYR A 2 -41.86 -27.92 9.19
CA TYR A 2 -41.66 -26.88 8.18
C TYR A 2 -40.46 -26.02 8.60
N PHE A 3 -39.42 -25.99 7.76
CA PHE A 3 -38.33 -25.02 7.92
C PHE A 3 -38.75 -23.70 7.26
N SER A 4 -38.89 -22.65 8.05
CA SER A 4 -39.08 -21.28 7.54
C SER A 4 -37.73 -20.72 7.05
N PRO A 5 -37.60 -20.24 5.80
CA PRO A 5 -36.32 -19.81 5.22
C PRO A 5 -35.82 -18.40 5.61
N THR A 6 -36.23 -17.82 6.73
CA THR A 6 -35.92 -16.42 7.08
C THR A 6 -35.17 -16.28 8.39
N ASP A 7 -34.21 -17.16 8.66
CA ASP A 7 -33.10 -16.82 9.53
C ASP A 7 -31.90 -16.55 8.63
N ASP A 8 -31.56 -15.28 8.46
CA ASP A 8 -30.25 -14.88 7.96
C ASP A 8 -29.21 -15.37 8.98
N VAL A 9 -28.79 -16.63 8.85
CA VAL A 9 -27.72 -17.21 9.65
C VAL A 9 -26.45 -16.47 9.26
N VAL A 10 -26.11 -15.45 10.03
CA VAL A 10 -24.78 -14.83 10.01
C VAL A 10 -23.81 -15.87 10.53
N VAL A 11 -23.28 -16.69 9.62
CA VAL A 11 -22.16 -17.57 9.88
C VAL A 11 -20.93 -16.69 10.06
N SER A 12 -20.71 -16.19 11.28
CA SER A 12 -19.40 -15.69 11.67
C SER A 12 -18.44 -16.88 11.60
N LEU A 13 -17.55 -16.90 10.60
CA LEU A 13 -16.61 -18.01 10.47
C LEU A 13 -15.80 -18.09 11.76
N PRO A 14 -15.70 -19.26 12.42
CA PRO A 14 -14.90 -19.41 13.62
C PRO A 14 -13.46 -19.00 13.30
N GLY A 15 -12.76 -18.40 14.28
CA GLY A 15 -11.36 -17.95 14.15
C GLY A 15 -10.37 -19.02 13.66
N ILE A 16 -10.80 -20.28 13.56
CA ILE A 16 -10.14 -21.37 12.83
C ILE A 16 -9.78 -20.95 11.40
N CYS A 17 -10.66 -20.22 10.70
CA CYS A 17 -10.37 -19.75 9.35
C CYS A 17 -9.28 -18.68 9.32
N ASP A 18 -9.15 -17.88 10.38
CA ASP A 18 -8.08 -16.89 10.49
C ASP A 18 -6.73 -17.56 10.76
N LEU A 19 -6.70 -18.57 11.65
CA LEU A 19 -5.52 -19.39 11.87
C LEU A 19 -5.05 -20.06 10.57
N ALA A 20 -5.97 -20.70 9.83
CA ALA A 20 -5.65 -21.31 8.54
C ALA A 20 -5.13 -20.29 7.52
N ARG A 21 -5.70 -19.08 7.45
CA ARG A 21 -5.21 -17.99 6.58
C ARG A 21 -3.80 -17.56 6.96
N ILE A 22 -3.50 -17.44 8.25
CA ILE A 22 -2.17 -17.08 8.76
C ILE A 22 -1.15 -18.16 8.40
N GLU A 23 -1.45 -19.44 8.64
CA GLU A 23 -0.56 -20.57 8.32
C GLU A 23 -0.28 -20.69 6.82
N MET A 24 -1.32 -20.55 5.99
CA MET A 24 -1.17 -20.53 4.54
C MET A 24 -0.31 -19.34 4.07
N ALA A 25 -0.49 -18.16 4.66
CA ALA A 25 0.32 -16.99 4.34
C ALA A 25 1.79 -17.20 4.72
N HIS A 26 2.09 -17.77 5.90
CA HIS A 26 3.46 -18.14 6.27
C HIS A 26 4.06 -19.17 5.30
N SER A 27 3.31 -20.20 4.94
CA SER A 27 3.74 -21.23 3.99
C SER A 27 4.03 -20.64 2.61
N SER A 28 3.19 -19.70 2.14
CA SER A 28 3.41 -18.98 0.88
C SER A 28 4.67 -18.11 0.94
N MET A 29 4.89 -17.38 2.04
CA MET A 29 6.12 -16.60 2.24
C MET A 29 7.38 -17.47 2.19
N GLN A 30 7.34 -18.66 2.79
CA GLN A 30 8.45 -19.62 2.77
C GLN A 30 8.69 -20.18 1.37
N ARG A 31 7.63 -20.60 0.66
CA ARG A 31 7.71 -21.12 -0.72
C ARG A 31 8.25 -20.08 -1.69
N HIS A 32 7.85 -18.82 -1.53
CA HIS A 32 8.27 -17.70 -2.37
C HIS A 32 9.44 -16.90 -1.76
N ARG A 33 10.35 -17.57 -1.02
CA ARG A 33 11.49 -16.89 -0.36
C ARG A 33 12.38 -16.13 -1.35
N SER A 34 12.65 -16.71 -2.52
CA SER A 34 13.51 -16.15 -3.58
C SER A 34 12.82 -15.08 -4.42
N CYS A 35 11.50 -15.00 -4.39
CA CYS A 35 10.76 -14.00 -5.15
C CYS A 35 10.93 -12.61 -4.55
N ARG A 36 11.06 -11.58 -5.39
CA ARG A 36 10.92 -10.18 -4.96
C ARG A 36 9.45 -9.88 -4.68
N ILE A 37 9.18 -9.13 -3.62
CA ILE A 37 7.80 -8.82 -3.22
C ILE A 37 7.09 -8.00 -4.29
N ASP A 38 7.79 -7.09 -4.97
CA ASP A 38 7.20 -6.21 -5.99
C ASP A 38 6.73 -6.96 -7.26
N HIS A 39 7.28 -8.16 -7.53
CA HIS A 39 7.00 -8.93 -8.74
C HIS A 39 6.29 -10.28 -8.49
N CYS A 40 5.90 -10.58 -7.25
CA CYS A 40 5.27 -11.85 -6.93
C CYS A 40 3.92 -11.66 -6.24
N ALA A 41 2.84 -11.83 -7.00
CA ALA A 41 1.47 -11.69 -6.50
C ALA A 41 1.22 -12.55 -5.25
N TRP A 42 1.68 -13.80 -5.24
CA TRP A 42 1.53 -14.71 -4.09
C TRP A 42 2.23 -14.20 -2.84
N LYS A 43 3.42 -13.63 -2.97
CA LYS A 43 4.18 -13.04 -1.86
C LYS A 43 3.53 -11.75 -1.37
N GLN A 44 3.00 -10.92 -2.27
CA GLN A 44 2.27 -9.71 -1.91
C GLN A 44 1.00 -10.02 -1.11
N VAL A 45 0.19 -10.97 -1.59
CA VAL A 45 -1.04 -11.39 -0.91
C VAL A 45 -0.71 -11.94 0.47
N ALA A 46 0.25 -12.86 0.57
CA ALA A 46 0.67 -13.42 1.85
C ALA A 46 1.17 -12.35 2.83
N TYR A 47 2.00 -11.42 2.37
CA TYR A 47 2.46 -10.30 3.19
C TYR A 47 1.29 -9.44 3.70
N ARG A 48 0.35 -9.06 2.81
CA ARG A 48 -0.83 -8.26 3.19
C ARG A 48 -1.70 -8.99 4.21
N THR A 49 -1.90 -10.30 4.05
CA THR A 49 -2.62 -11.13 5.02
C THR A 49 -1.94 -11.10 6.39
N LEU A 50 -0.62 -11.27 6.44
CA LEU A 50 0.11 -11.25 7.71
C LEU A 50 0.13 -9.86 8.37
N VAL A 51 0.12 -8.79 7.58
CA VAL A 51 -0.06 -7.41 8.09
C VAL A 51 -1.46 -7.21 8.66
N HIS A 52 -2.49 -7.67 7.95
CA HIS A 52 -3.89 -7.56 8.39
C HIS A 52 -4.10 -8.24 9.76
N PHE A 53 -3.54 -9.43 9.95
CA PHE A 53 -3.56 -10.15 11.22
C PHE A 53 -2.47 -9.71 12.22
N GLN A 54 -1.78 -8.60 11.96
CA GLN A 54 -0.76 -8.01 12.83
C GLN A 54 0.41 -8.95 13.19
N ARG A 55 0.66 -9.97 12.35
CA ARG A 55 1.79 -10.91 12.49
C ARG A 55 3.08 -10.34 11.94
N ILE A 56 2.97 -9.41 10.99
CA ILE A 56 4.09 -8.65 10.45
C ILE A 56 3.74 -7.17 10.57
N ARG A 57 4.69 -6.39 11.12
CA ARG A 57 4.60 -4.94 11.09
C ARG A 57 5.18 -4.42 9.77
N PRO A 58 4.44 -3.61 8.99
CA PRO A 58 5.01 -2.97 7.82
C PRO A 58 6.24 -2.11 8.19
N PRO A 59 7.25 -2.03 7.31
CA PRO A 59 8.35 -1.11 7.52
C PRO A 59 7.83 0.32 7.68
N ALA A 60 8.28 1.03 8.71
CA ALA A 60 7.91 2.43 8.95
C ALA A 60 8.42 3.39 7.86
N LEU A 61 9.36 2.92 7.03
CA LEU A 61 10.04 3.69 6.00
C LEU A 61 9.80 3.04 4.66
N SER A 62 9.57 3.87 3.64
CA SER A 62 9.43 3.42 2.27
C SER A 62 10.71 2.74 1.77
N PRO A 63 10.61 1.83 0.78
CA PRO A 63 11.78 1.23 0.15
C PRO A 63 12.83 2.25 -0.31
N ARG A 64 12.38 3.41 -0.85
CA ARG A 64 13.24 4.51 -1.29
C ARG A 64 13.99 5.17 -0.14
N GLU A 65 13.30 5.53 0.95
CA GLU A 65 13.95 6.11 2.13
C GLU A 65 14.95 5.15 2.77
N ARG A 66 14.62 3.85 2.83
CA ARG A 66 15.54 2.83 3.35
C ARG A 66 16.80 2.72 2.50
N ALA A 67 16.67 2.78 1.18
CA ALA A 67 17.82 2.75 0.28
C ALA A 67 18.68 4.00 0.46
N HIS A 68 18.06 5.19 0.46
CA HIS A 68 18.74 6.47 0.68
C HIS A 68 19.54 6.49 2.00
N ARG A 69 18.92 6.08 3.12
CA ARG A 69 19.62 6.02 4.42
C ARG A 69 20.77 5.03 4.46
N ARG A 70 20.76 4.01 3.61
CA ARG A 70 21.83 3.03 3.49
C ARG A 70 22.92 3.46 2.51
N GLY A 71 22.77 4.62 1.85
CA GLY A 71 23.66 5.04 0.77
C GLY A 71 23.59 4.11 -0.45
N ILE A 72 22.49 3.36 -0.60
CA ILE A 72 22.28 2.44 -1.71
C ILE A 72 21.39 3.14 -2.73
N GLU A 73 21.78 3.07 -3.99
CA GLU A 73 20.94 3.55 -5.08
C GLU A 73 19.64 2.75 -5.13
N PHE A 74 18.51 3.45 -5.10
CA PHE A 74 17.22 2.80 -5.24
C PHE A 74 17.04 2.40 -6.72
N PRO A 75 16.78 1.12 -7.04
CA PRO A 75 16.65 0.71 -8.43
C PRO A 75 15.48 1.44 -9.07
N CYS A 76 15.79 2.36 -9.98
CA CYS A 76 14.82 2.89 -10.94
C CYS A 76 14.62 1.82 -12.00
N THR A 77 13.58 1.01 -11.85
CA THR A 77 13.12 0.06 -12.87
C THR A 77 12.66 0.86 -14.08
N SER A 78 13.58 1.16 -15.00
CA SER A 78 13.28 1.71 -16.32
C SER A 78 12.30 0.84 -17.12
N ALA A 79 12.13 -0.43 -16.74
CA ALA A 79 11.15 -1.36 -17.28
C ALA A 79 9.70 -1.11 -16.79
N GLU A 80 9.49 -0.38 -15.68
CA GLU A 80 8.14 0.05 -15.24
C GLU A 80 7.77 1.41 -15.83
N TYR A 81 8.73 2.10 -16.45
CA TYR A 81 8.47 3.16 -17.41
C TYR A 81 8.12 2.52 -18.75
N HIS A 82 7.00 1.79 -18.82
CA HIS A 82 6.27 1.82 -20.07
C HIS A 82 5.92 3.31 -20.24
N PRO A 83 6.42 4.01 -21.28
CA PRO A 83 5.83 5.27 -21.64
C PRO A 83 4.35 4.96 -21.78
N HIS A 84 3.54 5.49 -20.88
CA HIS A 84 2.11 5.40 -21.00
C HIS A 84 1.82 5.80 -22.46
N PRO A 85 1.13 4.96 -23.27
CA PRO A 85 1.02 5.21 -24.72
C PRO A 85 0.35 6.56 -25.03
N TYR A 86 -0.33 7.12 -24.03
CA TYR A 86 -0.59 8.56 -23.93
C TYR A 86 0.48 9.21 -23.07
N GLY A 87 1.35 9.99 -23.71
CA GLY A 87 2.48 10.69 -23.09
C GLY A 87 2.14 11.27 -21.72
N GLY A 88 3.07 11.11 -20.79
CA GLY A 88 2.97 11.72 -19.47
C GLY A 88 2.60 13.20 -19.59
N ALA A 89 1.80 13.68 -18.64
CA ALA A 89 1.39 15.08 -18.61
C ALA A 89 2.63 15.97 -18.81
N PRO A 90 2.57 16.98 -19.70
CA PRO A 90 3.67 17.90 -19.91
C PRO A 90 4.16 18.45 -18.56
N THR A 91 5.48 18.66 -18.42
CA THR A 91 6.09 19.13 -17.18
C THR A 91 5.43 20.42 -16.67
N GLU A 92 4.90 21.22 -17.59
CA GLU A 92 4.11 22.43 -17.33
C GLU A 92 2.85 22.14 -16.51
N ILE A 93 2.12 21.06 -16.81
CA ILE A 93 0.93 20.65 -16.06
C ILE A 93 1.32 20.19 -14.65
N PHE A 94 2.44 19.48 -14.52
CA PHE A 94 2.93 19.06 -13.21
C PHE A 94 3.30 20.28 -12.35
N GLN A 95 4.02 21.24 -12.92
CA GLN A 95 4.37 22.48 -12.22
C GLN A 95 3.13 23.27 -11.81
N GLN A 96 2.15 23.40 -12.71
CA GLN A 96 0.89 24.08 -12.42
C GLN A 96 0.11 23.42 -11.27
N VAL A 97 0.09 22.08 -11.20
CA VAL A 97 -0.52 21.36 -10.08
C VAL A 97 0.24 21.61 -8.78
N LEU A 98 1.57 21.60 -8.80
CA LEU A 98 2.38 21.88 -7.62
C LEU A 98 2.16 23.32 -7.10
N ASP A 99 2.12 24.29 -8.01
CA ASP A 99 1.89 25.69 -7.68
C ASP A 99 0.50 25.87 -7.05
N GLY A 100 -0.54 25.28 -7.65
CA GLY A 100 -1.90 25.32 -7.10
C GLY A 100 -2.03 24.62 -5.74
N LEU A 101 -1.34 23.49 -5.53
CA LEU A 101 -1.30 22.83 -4.22
C LEU A 101 -0.57 23.68 -3.17
N ASN A 102 0.49 24.38 -3.56
CA ASN A 102 1.23 25.28 -2.69
C ASN A 102 0.38 26.51 -2.30
N GLU A 103 -0.35 27.10 -3.25
CA GLU A 103 -1.30 28.19 -2.98
C GLU A 103 -2.41 27.75 -2.02
N LEU A 104 -2.98 26.55 -2.19
CA LEU A 104 -4.00 26.02 -1.29
C LEU A 104 -3.48 25.73 0.12
N ALA A 105 -2.22 25.29 0.23
CA ALA A 105 -1.58 25.08 1.53
C ALA A 105 -1.32 26.40 2.26
N ASN A 106 -0.83 27.41 1.53
CA ASN A 106 -0.48 28.71 2.10
C ASN A 106 -1.71 29.61 2.35
N GLY A 107 -2.76 29.51 1.53
CA GLY A 107 -4.02 30.23 1.72
C GLY A 107 -4.87 29.73 2.90
N ARG A 108 -4.54 28.57 3.47
CA ARG A 108 -5.20 28.03 4.68
C ARG A 108 -4.60 28.55 5.99
N TYR A 109 -3.46 29.22 5.94
CA TYR A 109 -2.97 30.04 7.04
C TYR A 109 -3.32 31.49 6.72
N PRO A 110 -4.46 32.03 7.21
CA PRO A 110 -4.61 33.46 7.22
C PRO A 110 -3.45 34.02 8.03
N ASP A 111 -2.77 34.98 7.44
CA ASP A 111 -1.75 35.80 8.08
C ASP A 111 -2.35 36.37 9.38
N HIS A 112 -2.06 35.74 10.52
CA HIS A 112 -2.28 36.36 11.82
C HIS A 112 -1.21 37.43 11.97
N GLY A 113 -1.43 38.56 11.30
CA GLY A 113 -0.68 39.78 11.52
C GLY A 113 -0.68 40.12 13.03
N PRO A 114 0.41 40.73 13.54
CA PRO A 114 0.52 41.02 14.95
C PRO A 114 -0.59 42.01 15.35
N GLY A 115 -1.35 41.65 16.38
CA GLY A 115 -2.38 42.50 16.94
C GLY A 115 -1.78 43.78 17.51
N GLU A 116 -2.34 44.91 17.09
CA GLU A 116 -2.29 46.18 17.80
C GLU A 116 -3.57 46.36 18.63
#